data_AF-A0A4D9E7H0-F1
#
_entry.id   AF-A0A4D9E7H0-F1
#
_cell.length_a   1.000
_cell.length_b   1.000
_cell.length_c   1.000
_cell.angle_alpha   90.00
_cell.angle_beta   90.00
_cell.angle_gamma   90.00
#
_symmetry.space_group_name_H-M   'P 1'
#
loop_
_entity.id
_entity.type
_entity.pdbx_description
1 polymer ?
#
loop_
_entity_poly.entity_id
_entity_poly.type
_entity_poly.pdbx_seq_one_letter_code
_entity_poly.pdbx_strand_id
1 'polypeptide(L)'
;MAFFGLTFLGYQEPFWERKLALEKPDATGPKPLKGGFFHPKLPPIGPGRFDGTVHQGSYTRYREAVKQNQLQRSPNQVFRVPVTCAQDCGWWLPRDPMVRAEEATPWMTVPRHPLIRSPMTRFVDSMGLSNPHFSLF
;
A
#
# COMPACT_ATOMS: atom_id res chain seq x y z
N MET A 1 -5.74 -16.36 14.49
CA MET A 1 -6.40 -17.58 13.96
C MET A 1 -7.52 -17.13 13.04
N ALA A 2 -7.56 -17.61 11.80
CA ALA A 2 -8.64 -17.29 10.86
C ALA A 2 -9.58 -18.51 10.77
N PHE A 3 -10.84 -18.31 11.15
CA PHE A 3 -11.90 -19.32 11.14
C PHE A 3 -12.42 -19.53 9.71
N PHE A 4 -11.69 -20.28 8.89
CA PHE A 4 -12.19 -20.71 7.59
C PHE A 4 -12.90 -22.06 7.75
N GLY A 5 -14.23 -22.07 7.79
CA GLY A 5 -15.00 -23.31 7.59
C GLY A 5 -16.26 -23.51 8.42
N LEU A 6 -16.50 -22.76 9.50
CA LEU A 6 -17.64 -23.01 10.37
C LEU A 6 -18.98 -22.43 9.88
N THR A 7 -18.97 -21.52 8.92
CA THR A 7 -20.17 -20.76 8.53
C THR A 7 -20.57 -20.90 7.06
N PHE A 8 -19.85 -21.66 6.22
CA PHE A 8 -20.07 -21.71 4.76
C PHE A 8 -20.11 -20.32 4.08
N LEU A 9 -19.62 -19.26 4.74
CA LEU A 9 -19.71 -17.86 4.27
C LEU A 9 -18.64 -17.50 3.21
N GLY A 10 -17.83 -18.46 2.75
CA GLY A 10 -16.75 -18.21 1.79
C GLY A 10 -15.59 -17.40 2.38
N TYR A 11 -14.78 -16.79 1.51
CA TYR A 11 -13.65 -15.94 1.90
C TYR A 11 -14.15 -14.68 2.61
N GLN A 12 -13.80 -14.52 3.88
CA GLN A 12 -14.14 -13.34 4.67
C GLN A 12 -13.01 -12.31 4.62
N GLU A 13 -13.33 -11.05 4.36
CA GLU A 13 -12.38 -9.93 4.48
C GLU A 13 -12.46 -9.33 5.89
N PRO A 14 -11.55 -9.69 6.82
CA PRO A 14 -11.67 -9.31 8.23
C PRO A 14 -11.51 -7.79 8.49
N PHE A 15 -10.93 -7.05 7.53
CA PHE A 15 -10.65 -5.62 7.67
C PHE A 15 -11.58 -4.75 6.82
N TRP A 16 -12.68 -5.31 6.32
CA TRP A 16 -13.62 -4.59 5.44
C TRP A 16 -14.11 -3.28 6.05
N GLU A 17 -14.49 -3.30 7.32
CA GLU A 17 -15.01 -2.11 8.04
C GLU A 17 -13.99 -0.97 8.14
N ARG A 18 -12.70 -1.33 8.16
CA ARG A 18 -11.60 -0.37 8.26
C ARG A 18 -11.21 0.19 6.91
N LYS A 19 -11.72 -0.34 5.79
CA LYS A 19 -11.41 0.13 4.45
C LYS A 19 -12.05 1.52 4.22
N LEU A 20 -11.33 2.40 3.55
CA LEU A 20 -11.94 3.61 3.01
C LEU A 20 -12.99 3.17 1.98
N ALA A 21 -14.16 3.80 2.01
CA ALA A 21 -15.12 3.59 0.94
C ALA A 21 -14.45 4.08 -0.34
N LEU A 22 -14.16 3.18 -1.27
CA LEU A 22 -13.74 3.61 -2.59
C LEU A 22 -14.88 4.46 -3.15
N GLU A 23 -14.57 5.69 -3.60
CA GLU A 23 -15.38 6.35 -4.62
C GLU A 23 -15.61 5.30 -5.71
N LYS A 24 -16.87 4.89 -5.87
CA LYS A 24 -17.22 3.95 -6.93
C LYS A 24 -16.88 4.68 -8.23
N PRO A 25 -16.04 4.13 -9.13
CA PRO A 25 -16.00 4.69 -10.47
C PRO A 25 -17.43 4.66 -10.99
N ASP A 26 -17.89 5.79 -11.55
CA ASP A 26 -19.28 6.03 -11.94
C ASP A 26 -19.94 4.77 -12.48
N ALA A 27 -20.86 4.23 -11.68
CA ALA A 27 -21.58 3.03 -12.01
C ALA A 27 -22.63 3.35 -13.07
N THR A 28 -22.21 3.51 -14.32
CA THR A 28 -23.05 3.36 -15.49
C THR A 28 -23.32 1.87 -15.71
N GLY A 29 -24.03 1.26 -14.76
CA GLY A 29 -24.45 -0.13 -14.76
C GLY A 29 -25.80 -0.26 -14.03
N PRO A 30 -26.69 -1.17 -14.45
CA PRO A 30 -28.10 -1.10 -14.10
C PRO A 30 -28.34 -1.30 -12.61
N LYS A 31 -29.12 -0.40 -12.01
CA LYS A 31 -29.55 -0.44 -10.60
C LYS A 31 -30.33 -1.74 -10.34
N PRO A 32 -29.99 -2.56 -9.33
CA PRO A 32 -30.83 -3.68 -8.95
C PRO A 32 -32.12 -3.19 -8.29
N LEU A 33 -33.22 -3.85 -8.65
CA LEU A 33 -34.60 -3.52 -8.32
C LEU A 33 -34.83 -3.51 -6.80
N LYS A 34 -35.52 -2.47 -6.32
CA LYS A 34 -36.02 -2.33 -4.95
C LYS A 34 -37.16 -3.32 -4.71
N GLY A 35 -37.03 -4.16 -3.68
CA GLY A 35 -38.16 -4.92 -3.13
C GLY A 35 -37.69 -5.96 -2.11
N GLY A 36 -38.09 -5.79 -0.84
CA GLY A 36 -37.94 -6.80 0.20
C GLY A 36 -37.06 -6.39 1.38
N PHE A 37 -37.71 -6.23 2.53
CA PHE A 37 -37.22 -6.15 3.91
C PHE A 37 -35.70 -6.33 4.15
N PHE A 38 -35.09 -5.26 4.67
CA PHE A 38 -33.71 -5.25 5.15
C PHE A 38 -33.58 -6.06 6.45
N HIS A 39 -33.14 -7.32 6.33
CA HIS A 39 -32.39 -7.99 7.39
C HIS A 39 -30.90 -7.65 7.20
N PRO A 40 -30.07 -7.52 8.25
CA PRO A 40 -28.63 -7.28 8.09
C PRO A 40 -28.05 -8.44 7.28
N LYS A 41 -27.71 -8.16 6.01
CA LYS A 41 -27.40 -9.14 4.99
C LYS A 41 -26.13 -9.90 5.34
N LEU A 42 -26.27 -11.09 5.93
CA LEU A 42 -25.26 -12.13 5.76
C LEU A 42 -25.06 -12.34 4.24
N PRO A 43 -23.81 -12.53 3.76
CA PRO A 43 -23.59 -12.81 2.35
C PRO A 43 -24.37 -14.08 1.96
N PRO A 44 -24.95 -14.13 0.74
CA PRO A 44 -25.80 -15.22 0.33
C PRO A 44 -25.02 -16.55 0.33
N ILE A 45 -25.42 -17.47 1.22
CA ILE A 45 -24.94 -18.85 1.25
C ILE A 45 -25.71 -19.61 0.17
N GLY A 46 -25.30 -19.45 -1.09
CA GLY A 46 -25.78 -20.29 -2.20
C GLY A 46 -24.82 -21.46 -2.42
N PRO A 47 -25.28 -22.64 -2.90
CA PRO A 47 -24.41 -23.69 -3.42
C PRO A 47 -23.86 -23.26 -4.80
N GLY A 48 -23.12 -22.15 -4.83
CA GLY A 48 -22.43 -21.64 -6.01
C GLY A 48 -21.14 -22.43 -6.18
N ARG A 49 -20.98 -23.03 -7.36
CA ARG A 49 -19.80 -23.81 -7.76
C ARG A 49 -18.51 -23.13 -7.30
N PHE A 50 -17.75 -23.84 -6.49
CA PHE A 50 -16.42 -23.44 -6.06
C PHE A 50 -15.45 -23.66 -7.21
N ASP A 51 -15.59 -22.87 -8.28
CA ASP A 51 -14.61 -22.87 -9.36
C ASP A 51 -13.34 -22.21 -8.80
N GLY A 52 -12.30 -23.00 -8.52
CA GLY A 52 -11.01 -22.54 -7.97
C GLY A 52 -10.24 -21.54 -8.84
N THR A 53 -10.85 -21.04 -9.91
CA THR A 53 -10.28 -20.12 -10.91
C THR A 53 -10.61 -18.64 -10.63
N VAL A 54 -11.42 -18.32 -9.60
CA VAL A 54 -11.86 -16.93 -9.29
C VAL A 54 -10.69 -15.93 -9.22
N HIS A 55 -9.52 -16.37 -8.77
CA HIS A 55 -8.42 -15.47 -8.47
C HIS A 55 -7.32 -15.43 -9.53
N GLN A 56 -7.34 -16.26 -10.58
CA GLN A 56 -6.41 -16.22 -11.73
C GLN A 56 -4.92 -15.92 -11.39
N GLY A 57 -4.38 -16.49 -10.30
CA GLY A 57 -3.00 -16.21 -9.88
C GLY A 57 -2.75 -14.78 -9.36
N SER A 58 -3.78 -14.09 -8.89
CA SER A 58 -3.68 -12.72 -8.33
C SER A 58 -2.70 -12.65 -7.17
N TYR A 59 -2.60 -13.70 -6.36
CA TYR A 59 -1.67 -13.77 -5.24
C TYR A 59 -0.21 -13.74 -5.70
N THR A 60 0.15 -14.48 -6.76
CA THR A 60 1.54 -14.49 -7.27
C THR A 60 1.88 -13.12 -7.87
N ARG A 61 0.98 -12.55 -8.67
CA ARG A 61 1.13 -11.19 -9.21
C ARG A 61 1.27 -10.12 -8.12
N TYR A 62 0.45 -10.20 -7.06
CA TYR A 62 0.55 -9.28 -5.92
C TYR A 62 1.90 -9.41 -5.23
N ARG A 63 2.36 -10.64 -4.99
CA ARG A 63 3.65 -10.89 -4.34
C ARG A 63 4.83 -10.37 -5.17
N GLU A 64 4.76 -10.49 -6.50
CA GLU A 64 5.74 -9.92 -7.42
C GLU A 64 5.71 -8.39 -7.39
N ALA A 65 4.53 -7.76 -7.41
CA ALA A 65 4.38 -6.32 -7.29
C ALA A 65 4.92 -5.77 -5.96
N VAL A 66 4.70 -6.48 -4.84
CA VAL A 66 5.29 -6.13 -3.54
C VAL A 66 6.81 -6.20 -3.59
N LYS A 67 7.38 -7.27 -4.17
CA LYS A 67 8.85 -7.38 -4.32
C LYS A 67 9.45 -6.25 -5.15
N GLN A 68 8.72 -5.77 -6.15
CA GLN A 68 9.15 -4.68 -7.03
C GLN A 68 8.74 -3.30 -6.52
N ASN A 69 8.11 -3.19 -5.34
CA ASN A 69 7.52 -1.95 -4.81
C ASN A 69 6.58 -1.23 -5.80
N GLN A 70 5.86 -1.97 -6.64
CA GLN A 70 4.95 -1.46 -7.67
C GLN A 70 3.49 -1.37 -7.22
N LEU A 71 3.24 -1.34 -5.91
CA LEU A 71 1.88 -1.17 -5.41
C LEU A 71 1.36 0.23 -5.77
N GLN A 72 0.24 0.27 -6.48
CA GLN A 72 -0.38 1.53 -6.93
C GLN A 72 -0.97 2.35 -5.78
N ARG A 73 -1.27 1.70 -4.64
CA ARG A 73 -1.90 2.35 -3.49
C ARG A 73 -1.14 2.04 -2.21
N SER A 74 -0.95 3.08 -1.41
CA SER A 74 -0.40 2.98 -0.06
C SER A 74 -1.49 2.57 0.94
N PRO A 75 -1.12 1.97 2.09
CA PRO A 75 -2.09 1.54 3.10
C PRO A 75 -3.01 2.65 3.62
N ASN A 76 -2.50 3.89 3.74
CA ASN A 76 -3.25 5.07 4.17
C ASN A 76 -4.31 5.57 3.15
N GLN A 77 -4.23 5.12 1.90
CA GLN A 77 -5.25 5.35 0.85
C GLN A 77 -6.31 4.24 0.84
N VAL A 78 -5.97 3.05 1.36
CA VAL A 78 -6.87 1.88 1.36
C VAL A 78 -7.67 1.80 2.66
N PHE A 79 -7.05 2.07 3.80
CA PHE A 79 -7.66 1.94 5.11
C PHE A 79 -7.84 3.30 5.80
N ARG A 80 -8.85 3.38 6.65
CA ARG A 80 -9.17 4.54 7.50
C ARG A 80 -8.20 4.67 8.67
N VAL A 81 -7.74 3.52 9.16
CA VAL A 81 -6.91 3.37 10.37
C VAL A 81 -5.82 2.32 10.05
N PRO A 82 -4.59 2.47 10.57
CA PRO A 82 -3.55 1.45 10.43
C PRO A 82 -4.04 0.10 10.97
N VAL A 83 -3.85 -0.94 10.17
CA VAL A 83 -4.22 -2.32 10.50
C VAL A 83 -3.12 -3.01 11.30
N THR A 84 -1.86 -2.59 11.10
CA THR A 84 -0.68 -3.11 11.77
C THR A 84 0.16 -1.98 12.35
N CYS A 85 0.90 -2.23 13.42
CA CYS A 85 1.75 -1.21 14.05
C CYS A 85 2.86 -0.71 13.11
N ALA A 86 3.31 -1.54 12.16
CA ALA A 86 4.29 -1.13 11.17
C ALA A 86 3.74 -0.08 10.18
N GLN A 87 2.41 0.00 10.01
CA GLN A 87 1.79 1.03 9.17
C GLN A 87 1.80 2.41 9.85
N ASP A 88 1.98 2.48 11.17
CA ASP A 88 2.01 3.75 11.91
C ASP A 88 3.18 4.64 11.46
N CYS A 89 4.34 4.04 11.16
CA CYS A 89 5.56 4.76 10.76
C CYS A 89 5.43 5.56 9.45
N GLY A 90 4.45 5.27 8.61
CA GLY A 90 4.20 5.97 7.35
C GLY A 90 2.77 6.49 7.20
N TRP A 91 1.94 6.39 8.23
CA TRP A 91 0.52 6.70 8.13
C TRP A 91 0.25 8.17 7.82
N TRP A 92 1.09 9.04 8.39
CA TRP A 92 1.01 10.50 8.30
C TRP A 92 1.60 11.08 7.01
N LEU A 93 2.21 10.24 6.17
CA LEU A 93 2.68 10.70 4.86
C LEU A 93 1.50 11.17 4.01
N PRO A 94 1.71 12.17 3.13
CA PRO A 94 0.67 12.60 2.20
C PRO A 94 0.08 11.42 1.45
N ARG A 95 -1.25 11.43 1.27
CA ARG A 95 -1.92 10.45 0.42
C ARG A 95 -1.62 10.72 -1.06
N ASP A 96 -1.44 11.98 -1.43
CA ASP A 96 -1.21 12.36 -2.81
C ASP A 96 0.30 12.33 -3.10
N PRO A 97 0.74 11.57 -4.11
CA PRO A 97 2.17 11.48 -4.46
C PRO A 97 2.71 12.79 -5.04
N MET A 98 1.82 13.69 -5.47
CA MET A 98 2.19 15.02 -5.99
C MET A 98 2.58 15.99 -4.88
N VAL A 99 2.08 15.79 -3.66
CA VAL A 99 2.35 16.66 -2.51
C VAL A 99 3.62 16.21 -1.83
N ARG A 100 4.59 17.12 -1.67
CA ARG A 100 5.81 16.80 -0.92
C ARG A 100 5.46 16.61 0.55
N ALA A 101 6.07 15.62 1.20
CA ALA A 101 5.89 15.41 2.65
C ALA A 101 6.22 16.67 3.46
N GLU A 102 7.23 17.43 3.03
CA GLU A 102 7.64 18.69 3.65
C GLU A 102 6.55 19.77 3.63
N GLU A 103 5.65 19.75 2.64
CA GLU A 103 4.53 20.68 2.51
C GLU A 103 3.34 20.26 3.38
N ALA A 104 3.02 18.96 3.39
CA ALA A 104 1.91 18.44 4.19
C ALA A 104 2.22 18.42 5.69
N THR A 105 3.48 18.22 6.06
CA THR A 105 3.94 18.14 7.45
C THR A 105 5.00 19.22 7.74
N PRO A 106 4.57 20.49 7.94
CA PRO A 106 5.51 21.61 8.09
C PRO A 106 6.40 21.49 9.33
N TRP A 107 5.96 20.79 10.37
CA TRP A 107 6.75 20.51 11.57
C TRP A 107 7.96 19.61 11.31
N MET A 108 8.01 18.90 10.17
CA MET A 108 9.17 18.11 9.75
C MET A 108 10.22 18.94 8.99
N THR A 109 9.88 20.16 8.59
CA THR A 109 10.72 21.01 7.76
C THR A 109 11.67 21.83 8.64
N VAL A 110 12.97 21.55 8.50
CA VAL A 110 14.06 22.19 9.24
C VAL A 110 15.14 22.58 8.22
N PRO A 111 15.85 23.73 8.36
CA PRO A 111 16.99 24.02 7.51
C PRO A 111 18.04 22.90 7.64
N ARG A 112 18.36 22.24 6.53
CA ARG A 112 19.36 21.17 6.46
C ARG A 112 20.63 21.69 5.80
N HIS A 113 21.78 21.32 6.36
CA HIS A 113 23.10 21.62 5.79
C HIS A 113 23.79 20.30 5.42
N PRO A 114 23.41 19.67 4.29
CA PRO A 114 24.02 18.40 3.89
C PRO A 114 25.48 18.60 3.52
N LEU A 115 26.31 17.60 3.80
CA LEU A 115 27.69 17.58 3.34
C LEU A 115 27.73 17.44 1.80
N ILE A 116 28.09 18.50 1.10
CA ILE A 116 28.31 18.48 -0.36
C ILE A 116 29.79 18.19 -0.61
N ARG A 117 30.08 17.00 -1.17
CA ARG A 117 31.46 16.65 -1.53
C ARG A 117 31.97 17.49 -2.70
N SER A 118 33.08 18.19 -2.48
CA SER A 118 33.77 18.96 -3.52
C SER A 118 34.31 18.06 -4.63
N PRO A 119 34.58 18.58 -5.84
CA PRO A 119 35.24 17.83 -6.90
C PRO A 119 36.57 17.21 -6.45
N MET A 120 37.35 17.91 -5.63
CA MET A 120 38.61 17.41 -5.08
C MET A 120 38.38 16.22 -4.14
N THR A 121 37.38 16.30 -3.26
CA THR A 121 37.01 15.19 -2.37
C THR A 121 36.58 13.97 -3.17
N ARG A 122 35.76 14.17 -4.22
CA ARG A 122 35.34 13.07 -5.11
C ARG A 122 36.52 12.46 -5.87
N PHE A 123 37.47 13.29 -6.32
CA PHE A 123 38.68 12.83 -6.99
C PHE A 123 39.54 11.99 -6.05
N VAL A 124 39.79 12.46 -4.83
CA VAL A 124 40.54 11.73 -3.80
C VAL A 124 39.86 10.40 -3.47
N ASP A 125 38.55 10.39 -3.29
CA ASP A 125 37.77 9.16 -3.10
C ASP A 125 37.99 8.18 -4.26
N SER A 126 37.96 8.68 -5.50
CA SER A 126 38.18 7.86 -6.70
C SER A 126 39.61 7.34 -6.84
N MET A 127 40.61 8.14 -6.45
CA MET A 127 42.02 7.78 -6.51
C MET A 127 42.40 6.80 -5.40
N GLY A 128 41.83 6.95 -4.20
CA GLY A 128 42.01 5.98 -3.12
C GLY A 128 41.42 4.60 -3.43
N LEU A 129 40.37 4.53 -4.25
CA LEU A 129 39.80 3.25 -4.71
C LEU A 129 40.59 2.61 -5.86
N SER A 130 41.17 3.43 -6.75
CA SER A 130 41.83 2.94 -7.97
C SER A 130 43.33 2.70 -7.80
N ASN A 131 44.01 3.49 -6.96
CA ASN A 131 45.45 3.43 -6.80
C ASN A 131 45.86 3.28 -5.31
N PRO A 132 46.39 2.12 -4.90
CA PRO A 132 46.83 1.86 -3.52
C PRO A 132 47.98 2.75 -3.04
N HIS A 133 48.73 3.35 -3.96
CA HIS A 133 49.87 4.22 -3.66
C HIS A 133 49.55 5.71 -3.76
N PHE A 134 48.28 6.06 -4.01
CA PHE A 134 47.88 7.46 -4.03
C PHE A 134 47.91 8.07 -2.63
N SER A 135 48.63 9.18 -2.50
CA SER A 135 48.59 10.06 -1.33
C SER A 135 48.32 11.48 -1.78
N LEU A 136 47.50 12.20 -1.01
CA LEU A 136 47.19 13.61 -1.25
C LEU A 136 48.36 14.52 -0.79
N PHE A 137 49.28 13.97 0.01
CA PHE A 137 50.48 14.61 0.54
C PHE A 137 51.70 13.69 0.47
#